data_AF-A0A455VJ30-F1
#
_entry.id   AF-A0A455VJ30-F1
#
_cell.length_a   1.000
_cell.length_b   1.000
_cell.length_c   1.000
_cell.angle_alpha   90.00
_cell.angle_beta   90.00
_cell.angle_gamma   90.00
#
_symmetry.space_group_name_H-M   'P 1'
#
loop_
_entity.id
_entity.type
_entity.pdbx_description
1 polymer ?
#
loop_
_entity_poly.entity_id
_entity_poly.type
_entity_poly.pdbx_seq_one_letter_code
_entity_poly.pdbx_strand_id
1 'polypeptide(L)'
;MRGLIFHFFFIGLNAVFSYILTGSLWLSALLFVVFVIISAFGFNYCRLMHLSAVFLIATIAVSLLFSTIKPWYYFKNNNCSMNHEAPENETTIECNNIIYTLDDFFAEVKR
;
A
#
# COMPACT_ATOMS: atom_id res chain seq x y z
N MET A 1 12.21 -25.60 11.53
CA MET A 1 11.00 -25.57 10.68
C MET A 1 10.02 -24.45 11.05
N ARG A 2 9.64 -24.26 12.32
CA ARG A 2 8.65 -23.21 12.71
C ARG A 2 9.00 -21.79 12.24
N GLY A 3 10.25 -21.33 12.41
CA GLY A 3 10.65 -19.97 12.01
C GLY A 3 10.54 -19.68 10.50
N LEU A 4 10.81 -20.68 9.65
CA LEU A 4 10.64 -20.55 8.20
C LEU A 4 9.16 -20.43 7.81
N ILE A 5 8.28 -21.18 8.48
CA ILE A 5 6.82 -21.09 8.25
C ILE A 5 6.31 -19.69 8.60
N PHE A 6 6.71 -19.14 9.75
CA PHE A 6 6.35 -17.77 10.12
C PHE A 6 6.88 -16.74 9.12
N HIS A 7 8.12 -16.91 8.63
CA HIS A 7 8.68 -16.05 7.60
C HIS A 7 7.81 -16.06 6.33
N PHE A 8 7.53 -17.23 5.75
CA PHE A 8 6.68 -17.35 4.55
C PHE A 8 5.27 -16.80 4.77
N PHE A 9 4.70 -16.95 5.96
CA PHE A 9 3.42 -16.36 6.31
C PHE A 9 3.46 -14.82 6.23
N PHE A 10 4.48 -14.18 6.82
CA PHE A 10 4.62 -12.72 6.74
C PHE A 10 4.91 -12.22 5.32
N ILE A 11 5.62 -13.01 4.50
CA ILE A 11 5.82 -12.69 3.08
C ILE A 11 4.49 -12.67 2.35
N GLY A 12 3.68 -13.71 2.51
CA GLY A 12 2.36 -13.80 1.89
C GLY A 12 1.45 -12.65 2.32
N LEU A 13 1.43 -12.34 3.61
CA LEU A 13 0.61 -11.25 4.15
C LEU A 13 1.04 -9.87 3.59
N ASN A 14 2.34 -9.62 3.48
CA ASN A 14 2.86 -8.40 2.84
C ASN A 14 2.52 -8.31 1.35
N ALA A 15 2.64 -9.42 0.62
CA ALA A 15 2.35 -9.44 -0.81
C ALA A 15 0.86 -9.14 -1.08
N VAL A 16 -0.04 -9.71 -0.27
CA VAL A 16 -1.48 -9.45 -0.33
C VAL A 16 -1.79 -8.00 0.05
N PHE A 17 -1.20 -7.51 1.15
CA PHE A 17 -1.42 -6.14 1.60
C PHE A 17 -0.95 -5.10 0.58
N SER A 18 0.25 -5.30 0.03
CA SER A 18 0.80 -4.44 -1.02
C SER A 18 -0.08 -4.45 -2.29
N TYR A 19 -0.61 -5.62 -2.67
CA TYR A 19 -1.52 -5.73 -3.80
C TYR A 19 -2.83 -4.97 -3.56
N ILE A 20 -3.43 -5.11 -2.37
CA ILE A 20 -4.69 -4.44 -2.04
C ILE A 20 -4.55 -2.91 -2.07
N LEU A 21 -3.45 -2.39 -1.50
CA LEU A 21 -3.20 -0.95 -1.45
C LEU A 21 -2.82 -0.35 -2.80
N THR A 22 -1.93 -1.01 -3.54
CA THR A 22 -1.35 -0.41 -4.75
C THR A 22 -2.00 -0.88 -6.05
N GLY A 23 -2.70 -2.02 -6.03
CA GLY A 23 -3.19 -2.71 -7.22
C GLY A 23 -2.09 -3.25 -8.14
N SER A 24 -0.81 -3.13 -7.74
CA SER A 24 0.33 -3.44 -8.61
C SER A 24 0.84 -4.86 -8.38
N LEU A 25 0.61 -5.75 -9.35
CA LEU A 25 1.17 -7.09 -9.36
C LEU A 25 2.72 -7.09 -9.34
N TRP A 26 3.33 -6.09 -9.99
CA TRP A 26 4.78 -5.97 -10.07
C TRP A 26 5.41 -5.67 -8.72
N LEU A 27 4.78 -4.80 -7.91
CA LEU A 27 5.26 -4.48 -6.58
C LEU A 27 5.16 -5.70 -5.66
N SER A 28 4.03 -6.42 -5.69
CA SER A 28 3.84 -7.65 -4.91
C SER A 28 4.84 -8.75 -5.30
N ALA A 29 5.12 -8.93 -6.60
CA ALA A 29 6.08 -9.92 -7.08
C ALA A 29 7.51 -9.56 -6.65
N LEU A 30 7.91 -8.29 -6.75
CA LEU A 30 9.21 -7.80 -6.31
C LEU A 30 9.44 -8.09 -4.82
N LEU A 31 8.43 -7.78 -3.99
CA LEU A 31 8.48 -8.06 -2.55
C LEU A 31 8.67 -9.55 -2.30
N PHE A 32 7.88 -10.40 -2.95
CA PHE A 32 8.01 -11.85 -2.81
C PHE A 32 9.42 -12.36 -3.12
N VAL A 33 10.02 -11.89 -4.22
CA VAL A 33 11.39 -12.27 -4.64
C VAL A 33 12.42 -11.86 -3.60
N VAL A 34 12.41 -10.60 -3.15
CA VAL A 34 13.36 -10.11 -2.12
C VAL A 34 13.30 -10.96 -0.86
N PHE A 35 12.09 -11.28 -0.43
CA PHE A 35 11.85 -12.01 0.81
C PHE A 35 12.23 -13.49 0.76
N VAL A 36 12.06 -14.14 -0.40
CA VAL A 36 12.53 -15.52 -0.65
C VAL A 36 14.05 -15.57 -0.69
N ILE A 37 14.68 -14.59 -1.34
CA ILE A 37 16.14 -14.49 -1.44
C ILE A 37 16.77 -14.33 -0.05
N ILE A 38 16.20 -13.51 0.84
CA ILE A 38 16.71 -13.32 2.21
C ILE A 38 16.75 -14.66 2.99
N SER A 39 15.77 -15.54 2.80
CA SER A 39 15.75 -16.86 3.44
C SER A 39 16.85 -17.79 2.93
N ALA A 40 17.26 -17.65 1.66
CA ALA A 40 18.27 -18.50 1.03
C ALA A 40 19.68 -18.28 1.60
N PHE A 41 19.95 -17.12 2.21
CA PHE A 41 21.27 -16.78 2.78
C PHE A 41 21.58 -17.43 4.14
N GLY A 42 20.73 -18.34 4.65
CA GLY A 42 21.07 -19.17 5.81
C GLY A 42 21.25 -18.40 7.12
N PHE A 43 20.56 -17.28 7.29
CA PHE A 43 20.62 -16.50 8.54
C PHE A 43 20.11 -17.29 9.75
N ASN A 44 20.69 -17.01 10.92
CA ASN A 44 20.18 -17.54 12.19
C ASN A 44 18.72 -17.09 12.41
N TYR A 45 17.88 -17.96 12.99
CA TYR A 45 16.43 -17.79 13.06
C TYR A 45 15.99 -16.44 13.66
N CYS A 46 16.69 -15.99 14.71
CA CYS A 46 16.39 -14.75 15.42
C CYS A 46 16.66 -13.53 14.52
N ARG A 47 17.73 -13.59 13.73
CA ARG A 47 18.14 -12.55 12.80
C ARG A 47 17.21 -12.50 11.57
N LEU A 48 16.75 -13.66 11.10
CA LEU A 48 15.76 -13.77 10.02
C LEU A 48 14.43 -13.13 10.42
N MET A 49 13.93 -13.43 11.62
CA MET A 49 12.69 -12.86 12.16
C MET A 49 12.77 -11.34 12.36
N HIS A 50 13.91 -10.83 12.85
CA HIS A 50 14.10 -9.40 13.03
C HIS A 50 14.13 -8.66 11.68
N LEU A 51 14.81 -9.22 10.68
CA LEU A 51 14.82 -8.68 9.34
C LEU A 51 13.42 -8.71 8.71
N SER A 52 12.68 -9.81 8.86
CA SER A 52 11.31 -9.90 8.31
C SER A 52 10.38 -8.86 8.91
N ALA A 53 10.50 -8.57 10.21
CA ALA A 53 9.70 -7.54 10.88
C ALA A 53 10.03 -6.13 10.40
N VAL A 54 11.32 -5.78 10.30
CA VAL A 54 11.76 -4.47 9.79
C VAL A 54 11.32 -4.29 8.34
N PHE A 55 11.47 -5.32 7.50
CA PHE A 55 11.02 -5.27 6.12
C PHE A 55 9.51 -5.18 5.98
N LEU A 56 8.73 -5.81 6.87
CA LEU A 56 7.28 -5.68 6.89
C LEU A 56 6.86 -4.23 7.15
N ILE A 57 7.47 -3.57 8.14
CA ILE A 57 7.23 -2.15 8.41
C ILE A 57 7.60 -1.28 7.20
N ALA A 58 8.78 -1.51 6.61
CA ALA A 58 9.20 -0.78 5.41
C ALA A 58 8.25 -0.98 4.22
N THR A 59 7.77 -2.20 4.02
CA THR A 59 6.84 -2.55 2.94
C THR A 59 5.49 -1.87 3.10
N ILE A 60 4.96 -1.82 4.33
CA ILE A 60 3.73 -1.09 4.66
C ILE A 60 3.93 0.40 4.36
N ALA A 61 5.03 0.99 4.82
CA ALA A 61 5.33 2.41 4.58
C ALA A 61 5.42 2.74 3.08
N VAL A 62 6.15 1.93 2.30
CA VAL A 62 6.26 2.11 0.84
C VAL A 62 4.92 1.93 0.15
N SER A 63 4.12 0.93 0.55
CA SER A 63 2.80 0.68 -0.04
C SER A 63 1.84 1.85 0.23
N LEU A 64 1.88 2.44 1.43
CA LEU A 64 1.12 3.64 1.77
C LEU A 64 1.56 4.85 0.92
N LEU A 65 2.87 5.07 0.76
CA LEU A 65 3.39 6.13 -0.11
C LEU A 65 2.94 5.95 -1.56
N PHE A 66 2.99 4.73 -2.09
CA PHE A 66 2.50 4.44 -3.44
C PHE A 66 0.99 4.64 -3.58
N SER A 67 0.22 4.26 -2.56
CA SER A 67 -1.22 4.45 -2.54
C SER A 67 -1.64 5.93 -2.56
N THR A 68 -0.81 6.84 -2.03
CA THR A 68 -1.10 8.28 -2.02
C THR A 68 -0.59 9.03 -3.26
N ILE A 69 0.39 8.47 -3.98
CA ILE A 69 0.95 9.08 -5.21
C ILE A 69 -0.11 9.25 -6.30
N LYS A 70 -0.89 8.20 -6.60
CA LYS A 70 -1.95 8.27 -7.64
C LYS A 70 -3.01 9.35 -7.32
N PRO A 71 -3.63 9.34 -6.10
CA PRO A 71 -4.54 10.40 -5.68
C PRO A 71 -3.92 11.79 -5.77
N TRP A 72 -2.67 11.95 -5.35
CA TRP A 72 -1.98 13.24 -5.38
C TRP A 72 -1.78 13.75 -6.81
N TYR A 73 -1.35 12.90 -7.74
CA TYR A 73 -1.22 13.27 -9.15
C TYR A 73 -2.57 13.65 -9.77
N TYR A 74 -3.63 12.89 -9.46
CA TYR A 74 -4.97 13.19 -9.92
C TYR A 74 -5.46 14.55 -9.38
N PHE A 75 -5.22 14.80 -8.09
CA PHE A 75 -5.58 16.06 -7.42
C PHE A 75 -4.90 17.26 -8.07
N LYS A 76 -3.61 17.11 -8.39
CA LYS A 76 -2.80 18.15 -9.05
C LYS A 76 -3.22 18.42 -10.49
N ASN A 77 -3.57 17.38 -11.26
CA ASN A 77 -3.92 17.53 -12.68
C ASN A 77 -5.36 18.01 -12.92
N ASN A 78 -6.28 17.76 -11.98
CA ASN A 78 -7.72 18.02 -12.17
C ASN A 78 -8.24 19.20 -11.36
N ASN A 79 -7.36 20.16 -11.00
CA ASN A 79 -7.68 21.37 -10.24
C ASN A 79 -8.61 21.09 -9.06
N CYS A 80 -8.28 20.10 -8.25
CA CYS A 80 -9.18 19.69 -7.20
C CYS A 80 -9.16 20.66 -6.01
N SER A 81 -10.31 20.93 -5.42
CA SER A 81 -10.47 21.66 -4.15
C SER A 81 -11.25 20.80 -3.16
N MET A 82 -10.84 20.87 -1.90
CA MET A 82 -11.53 20.19 -0.82
C MET A 82 -12.53 21.19 -0.23
N ASN A 83 -13.82 20.95 -0.44
CA ASN A 83 -14.86 21.83 0.08
C ASN A 83 -15.32 21.26 1.43
N HIS A 84 -15.46 22.13 2.42
CA HIS A 84 -16.00 21.79 3.75
C HIS A 84 -17.35 22.48 3.92
N GLU A 85 -18.29 22.30 3.00
CA GLU A 85 -19.58 22.98 3.12
C GLU A 85 -20.81 22.09 2.82
N ALA A 86 -21.56 21.87 3.92
CA ALA A 86 -22.99 21.57 4.12
C ALA A 86 -23.57 20.17 3.83
N PRO A 87 -24.68 19.76 4.48
CA PRO A 87 -25.09 19.88 5.90
C PRO A 87 -24.84 18.57 6.69
N GLU A 88 -24.26 17.56 6.07
CA GLU A 88 -24.19 16.17 6.57
C GLU A 88 -22.75 15.70 6.83
N ASN A 89 -21.87 16.54 7.41
CA ASN A 89 -20.57 16.08 7.96
C ASN A 89 -19.64 15.27 7.02
N GLU A 90 -19.87 15.27 5.70
CA GLU A 90 -19.09 14.51 4.72
C GLU A 90 -18.06 15.40 4.04
N THR A 91 -16.84 14.88 3.92
CA THR A 91 -15.74 15.56 3.21
C THR A 91 -15.92 15.34 1.72
N THR A 92 -16.22 16.42 0.98
CA THR A 92 -16.38 16.38 -0.48
C THR A 92 -15.14 16.92 -1.17
N ILE A 93 -14.79 16.29 -2.30
CA ILE A 93 -13.67 16.68 -3.16
C ILE A 93 -14.25 17.11 -4.49
N GLU A 94 -14.06 18.38 -4.86
CA GLU A 94 -14.44 18.89 -6.17
C GLU A 94 -13.23 18.83 -7.11
N CYS A 95 -13.35 18.19 -8.26
CA CYS A 95 -12.31 18.08 -9.29
C CYS A 95 -12.93 18.37 -10.66
N ASN A 96 -12.38 19.31 -11.44
CA ASN A 96 -12.92 19.72 -12.75
C ASN A 96 -14.45 19.97 -12.74
N ASN A 97 -14.99 20.64 -11.72
CA ASN A 97 -16.43 20.87 -11.49
C ASN A 97 -17.27 19.60 -11.23
N ILE A 98 -16.65 18.46 -10.95
CA ILE A 98 -17.32 17.22 -10.52
C ILE A 98 -17.09 17.04 -9.03
N ILE A 99 -18.16 16.84 -8.26
CA ILE A 99 -18.10 16.63 -6.81
C ILE A 99 -18.08 15.12 -6.53
N TYR A 100 -17.08 14.68 -5.78
CA TYR A 100 -16.92 13.31 -5.32
C TYR A 100 -17.06 13.26 -3.80
N THR A 101 -17.70 12.20 -3.29
CA THR A 101 -17.48 11.76 -1.91
C THR A 101 -16.07 11.18 -1.77
N LEU A 102 -15.56 11.04 -0.54
CA LEU A 102 -14.23 10.48 -0.32
C LEU A 102 -14.08 9.07 -0.94
N ASP A 103 -15.09 8.21 -0.77
CA ASP A 103 -15.08 6.85 -1.29
C ASP A 103 -15.15 6.82 -2.83
N ASP A 104 -16.00 7.64 -3.43
CA ASP A 104 -16.11 7.75 -4.89
C ASP A 104 -14.82 8.30 -5.52
N PHE A 105 -14.16 9.25 -4.86
CA PHE A 105 -12.88 9.78 -5.31
C PHE A 105 -11.81 8.69 -5.35
N PHE A 106 -11.68 7.88 -4.29
CA PHE A 106 -10.72 6.78 -4.28
C PHE A 106 -11.07 5.69 -5.29
N ALA A 107 -12.35 5.44 -5.56
CA ALA A 107 -12.79 4.52 -6.60
C ALA A 107 -12.41 5.01 -8.01
N GLU A 108 -12.61 6.31 -8.30
CA GLU A 108 -12.27 6.91 -9.59
C GLU A 108 -10.75 6.94 -9.82
N VAL A 109 -9.96 7.30 -8.80
CA VAL A 109 -8.48 7.30 -8.88
C VAL A 109 -7.90 5.88 -9.06
N LYS A 110 -8.62 4.85 -8.59
CA LYS A 110 -8.19 3.45 -8.70
C LYS A 110 -8.48 2.84 -10.07
N ARG A 111 -9.42 3.41 -10.83
CA ARG A 111 -9.79 3.00 -12.19
C ARG A 111 -8.60 3.06 -13.15
#